data_AF-K9PJZ8-F1
#
_entry.id   AF-K9PJZ8-F1
#
_cell.length_a   1.000
_cell.length_b   1.000
_cell.length_c   1.000
_cell.angle_alpha   90.00
_cell.angle_beta   90.00
_cell.angle_gamma   90.00
#
_symmetry.space_group_name_H-M   'P 1'
#
loop_
_entity.id
_entity.type
_entity.pdbx_description
1 polymer ?
#
loop_
_entity_poly.entity_id
_entity_poly.type
_entity_poly.pdbx_seq_one_letter_code
_entity_poly.pdbx_strand_id
1 'polypeptide(L)' 'MTYFQQLHPWCIIRVLSNEKLDNAGVISGVQQSDVVARFRRRDDAVAYLQVLPHSSKNIKFLIIFDVQGVKKLPETEL' A
#
# COMPACT_ATOMS: atom_id res chain seq x y z
N MET A 1 7.09 13.39 -9.71
CA MET A 1 7.05 12.18 -10.56
C MET A 1 8.43 11.95 -11.14
N THR A 2 8.97 10.74 -11.01
CA THR A 2 10.18 10.36 -11.75
C THR A 2 9.80 9.54 -12.97
N TYR A 3 10.63 9.56 -14.01
CA TYR A 3 10.44 8.74 -15.23
C TYR A 3 10.26 7.25 -14.91
N PHE A 4 10.95 6.77 -13.87
CA PHE A 4 10.79 5.42 -13.35
C PHE A 4 9.37 5.11 -12.85
N GLN A 5 8.69 6.06 -12.19
CA GLN A 5 7.32 5.87 -11.71
C GLN A 5 6.32 5.74 -12.86
N GLN A 6 6.55 6.43 -13.97
CA GLN A 6 5.70 6.34 -15.18
C GLN A 6 5.86 5.00 -15.90
N LEU A 7 7.08 4.45 -15.91
CA LEU A 7 7.39 3.15 -16.50
C LEU A 7 6.83 1.96 -15.70
N HIS A 8 6.60 2.15 -14.39
CA HIS A 8 6.16 1.10 -13.47
C HIS A 8 4.85 1.51 -12.79
N PRO A 9 3.74 1.55 -13.54
CA PRO A 9 2.47 2.05 -13.05
C PRO A 9 1.75 1.04 -12.16
N TRP A 10 2.12 -0.24 -12.19
CA TRP A 10 1.55 -1.24 -11.28
C TRP A 10 2.37 -1.25 -9.99
N CYS A 11 1.72 -1.18 -8.84
CA CYS A 11 2.43 -1.33 -7.59
C CYS A 11 1.65 -2.16 -6.58
N ILE A 12 2.39 -2.85 -5.72
CA ILE A 12 1.84 -3.61 -4.61
C ILE A 12 1.99 -2.73 -3.38
N ILE A 13 0.86 -2.42 -2.74
CA ILE A 13 0.84 -1.73 -1.46
C ILE A 13 0.58 -2.73 -0.33
N ARG A 14 1.24 -2.51 0.79
CA ARG A 14 0.86 -3.12 2.08
C ARG A 14 -0.06 -2.14 2.80
N VAL A 15 -1.20 -2.62 3.22
CA VAL A 15 -2.15 -1.89 4.06
C VAL A 15 -2.06 -2.47 5.45
N LEU A 16 -1.64 -1.63 6.39
CA LEU A 16 -1.58 -1.94 7.81
C LEU A 16 -2.83 -1.36 8.47
N SER A 17 -3.68 -2.23 9.02
CA SER A 17 -4.82 -1.80 9.81
C SER A 17 -4.36 -1.62 11.25
N ASN A 18 -3.74 -0.48 11.55
CA ASN A 18 -3.39 -0.17 12.93
C ASN A 18 -4.69 0.19 13.67
N GLU A 19 -5.35 -0.83 14.24
CA GLU A 19 -6.48 -0.69 15.15
C GLU A 19 -5.95 -0.09 16.46
N LYS A 20 -5.55 1.17 16.42
CA LYS A 20 -5.26 1.91 17.63
C LYS A 20 -6.63 2.31 18.19
N LEU A 21 -7.10 1.55 19.18
CA LEU A 21 -8.17 1.98 20.08
C LEU A 21 -7.73 3.32 20.66
N ASP A 22 -8.25 4.41 20.12
CA ASP A 22 -8.20 5.66 20.83
C ASP A 22 -9.13 5.54 22.04
N ASN A 23 -8.82 6.28 23.10
CA ASN A 23 -9.59 6.24 24.35
C ASN A 23 -11.05 6.75 24.18
N ALA A 24 -11.48 7.07 22.96
CA ALA A 24 -12.78 7.60 22.59
C ALA A 24 -13.71 6.57 21.93
N GLY A 25 -13.24 5.34 21.66
CA GLY A 25 -14.07 4.29 21.04
C GLY A 25 -14.47 4.60 19.59
N VAL A 26 -13.73 5.49 18.93
CA VAL A 26 -13.92 5.81 17.51
C VAL A 26 -12.82 5.08 16.75
N ILE A 27 -13.20 4.20 15.82
CA ILE A 27 -12.22 3.50 14.98
C ILE A 27 -11.68 4.50 13.95
N SER A 28 -10.81 5.41 14.39
CA SER A 28 -9.99 6.25 13.53
C SER A 28 -8.75 5.44 13.13
N GLY A 29 -8.98 4.40 12.34
CA GLY A 29 -7.90 3.55 11.83
C GLY A 29 -7.08 4.34 10.83
N VAL A 30 -5.89 4.79 11.22
CA VAL A 30 -4.92 5.37 10.29
C VAL A 30 -4.48 4.26 9.35
N GLN A 31 -5.08 4.23 8.15
CA GLN A 31 -4.76 3.25 7.13
C GLN A 31 -3.43 3.65 6.49
N GLN A 32 -2.33 3.17 7.06
CA GLN A 32 -1.00 3.37 6.49
C GLN A 32 -0.83 2.40 5.31
N SER A 33 -0.82 2.96 4.10
CA SER A 33 -0.51 2.25 2.86
C SER A 33 0.93 2.56 2.44
N ASP A 34 1.74 1.53 2.31
CA ASP A 34 3.15 1.68 1.90
C ASP A 34 3.42 0.85 0.64
N VAL A 35 4.21 1.41 -0.28
CA VAL A 35 4.51 0.76 -1.57
C VAL A 35 5.64 -0.24 -1.36
N VAL A 36 5.31 -1.53 -1.47
CA VAL A 36 6.26 -2.63 -1.30
C VAL A 36 7.12 -2.81 -2.55
N ALA A 37 6.49 -2.76 -3.72
CA ALA A 37 7.17 -2.96 -5.00
C ALA A 37 6.40 -2.31 -6.16
N ARG A 38 7.11 -1.94 -7.22
CA ARG A 38 6.56 -1.41 -8.47
C ARG A 38 6.92 -2.32 -9.64
N PHE A 39 6.00 -2.45 -10.58
CA PHE A 39 6.07 -3.34 -11.73
C PHE A 39 5.60 -2.61 -12.98
N ARG A 40 6.21 -2.98 -14.11
CA ARG A 40 5.79 -2.49 -15.43
C ARG A 40 4.51 -3.19 -15.89
N ARG A 41 4.36 -4.48 -15.61
CA ARG A 41 3.21 -5.30 -15.99
C ARG A 41 2.43 -5.74 -14.77
N ARG A 42 1.11 -5.92 -14.93
CA ARG A 42 0.23 -6.45 -13.89
C ARG A 42 0.57 -7.90 -13.54
N ASP A 43 0.90 -8.70 -14.55
CA ASP A 43 1.18 -10.13 -14.38
C ASP A 43 2.34 -10.38 -13.40
N ASP A 44 3.41 -9.59 -13.52
CA ASP A 44 4.56 -9.64 -12.63
C ASP A 44 4.17 -9.28 -11.19
N ALA A 45 3.30 -8.29 -11.01
CA ALA A 45 2.78 -7.90 -9.71
C ALA A 45 1.92 -9.01 -9.07
N VAL A 46 1.10 -9.70 -9.88
CA VAL A 46 0.29 -10.83 -9.42
C VAL A 46 1.16 -12.01 -9.02
N ALA A 47 2.16 -12.37 -9.83
CA ALA A 47 3.10 -13.44 -9.52
C ALA A 47 3.88 -13.13 -8.23
N TYR A 48 4.32 -11.88 -8.05
CA TYR A 48 5.00 -11.46 -6.83
C TYR A 48 4.10 -11.53 -5.59
N LEU A 49 2.83 -11.13 -5.71
CA LEU A 49 1.84 -11.21 -4.62
C LEU A 49 1.63 -12.66 -4.16
N GLN A 50 1.62 -13.62 -5.08
CA GLN A 50 1.43 -15.05 -4.78
C GLN A 50 2.61 -15.65 -4.00
N VAL A 51 3.83 -15.18 -4.27
CA VAL A 51 5.05 -15.62 -3.58
C VAL A 51 5.24 -14.88 -2.26
N LEU A 52 4.52 -13.78 -2.06
CA LEU A 52 4.69 -12.95 -0.86
C LEU A 52 4.28 -13.74 0.39
N PRO A 53 5.16 -13.81 1.41
CA PRO A 53 4.80 -14.45 2.66
C PRO A 53 3.62 -13.70 3.28
N HIS A 54 2.51 -14.41 3.52
CA HIS A 54 1.29 -13.89 4.16
C HIS A 54 1.51 -13.71 5.67
N SER A 55 2.59 -13.02 6.04
CA SER A 55 3.24 -13.18 7.34
C SER A 55 2.46 -12.64 8.54
N SER A 56 1.28 -12.06 8.39
CA SER A 56 0.55 -11.46 9.52
C SER A 56 -0.94 -11.38 9.25
N LYS A 57 -1.77 -11.76 10.25
CA LYS A 57 -3.24 -11.65 10.23
C LYS A 57 -3.79 -10.23 9.96
N ASN A 58 -2.94 -9.21 10.05
CA ASN A 58 -3.35 -7.80 10.00
C ASN A 58 -2.79 -7.06 8.76
N ILE A 59 -2.02 -7.73 7.90
CA ILE A 59 -1.42 -7.11 6.71
C ILE A 59 -2.20 -7.54 5.48
N LYS A 60 -2.79 -6.57 4.77
CA LYS A 60 -3.43 -6.81 3.47
C LYS A 60 -2.54 -6.28 2.37
N PHE A 61 -2.31 -7.08 1.33
CA PHE A 61 -1.60 -6.64 0.14
C PHE A 61 -2.59 -6.38 -0.98
N LEU A 62 -2.44 -5.25 -1.67
CA LEU A 62 -3.31 -4.84 -2.78
C LEU A 62 -2.45 -4.43 -3.97
N ILE A 63 -2.88 -4.83 -5.17
CA ILE A 63 -2.29 -4.36 -6.42
C ILE A 63 -3.08 -3.13 -6.87
N ILE A 64 -2.38 -2.00 -7.02
CA ILE A 64 -2.97 -0.75 -7.50
C ILE A 64 -2.28 -0.28 -8.77
N PHE A 65 -3.01 0.47 -9.60
CA PHE A 65 -2.45 1.19 -10.72
C PHE A 65 -2.18 2.62 -10.29
N ASP A 66 -0.90 2.92 -10.04
CA ASP A 66 -0.41 4.19 -9.54
C ASP A 66 0.58 4.81 -10.52
N VAL A 67 0.02 5.57 -11.47
CA VAL A 67 0.78 6.49 -12.31
C VAL A 67 1.18 7.76 -11.58
N GLN A 68 0.53 8.09 -10.44
CA GLN A 68 0.69 9.36 -9.73
C GLN A 68 1.86 9.37 -8.73
N GLY A 69 2.34 8.18 -8.34
CA GLY A 69 3.20 8.02 -7.17
C GLY A 69 2.33 8.19 -5.94
N VAL A 70 2.01 7.10 -5.21
CA VAL A 70 1.17 7.09 -4.00
C VAL A 70 1.48 8.36 -3.22
N LYS A 71 0.59 9.35 -3.33
CA LYS A 71 0.64 10.51 -2.46
C LYS A 71 0.49 9.90 -1.09
N LYS A 72 1.52 10.01 -0.24
CA LYS A 72 1.37 9.78 1.19
C LYS A 72 -0.01 10.35 1.55
N LEU A 73 -0.92 9.49 2.03
CA LEU A 73 -2.19 9.95 2.57
C LEU A 73 -1.84 11.12 3.50
N PRO A 74 -2.50 12.29 3.40
CA PRO A 74 -2.10 13.47 4.15
C PRO A 74 -1.89 13.05 5.60
N GLU A 75 -0.62 13.08 6.00
CA GLU A 75 -0.24 13.01 7.40
C GLU A 75 -0.94 14.22 7.97
N THR A 76 -2.00 13.99 8.75
CA THR A 76 -2.75 15.04 9.40
C THR A 76 -1.74 15.76 10.29
N GLU A 77 -1.13 16.81 9.73
CA GLU A 77 -0.33 17.79 10.45
C GLU A 77 -1.31 18.48 11.39
N LEU A 78 -1.34 17.99 12.63
CA LEU A 78 -1.89 18.69 13.79
C LEU A 78 -0.82 19.63 14.35
#